data_AF-A0A1R3J5N7-F1
#
_entry.id   AF-A0A1R3J5N7-F1
#
_cell.length_a   1.000
_cell.length_b   1.000
_cell.length_c   1.000
_cell.angle_alpha   90.00
_cell.angle_beta   90.00
_cell.angle_gamma   90.00
#
_symmetry.space_group_name_H-M   'P 1'
#
loop_
_entity.id
_entity.type
_entity.pdbx_description
1 polymer ?
#
loop_
_entity_poly.entity_id
_entity_poly.type
_entity_poly.pdbx_seq_one_letter_code
_entity_poly.pdbx_strand_id
1 'polypeptide(L)'
;MRSQHSHKKPALLPLVCAAAFFSFLVFGIQSSFFAGHSNRRLDLSNEQVRLSDLDIQDVGILSEFQTSIQQCVANRGLGLTAHIIDHCKLVLKFPPGTNSTWYNEQFKVYEPLEYTYDVCDAILLWEQYRNMTTVLTREYLDVRPDGWLDYAAKRIAQLGADKCYNRTLCEEHLNLILPAKPPFHPRQFQTCAVVGNSGDLLKTRFGKEIDSHDAVIRDNEAPVNEKYAKYVGLKRDFRLVVRGAARNMVKILNGSG
;
A
#
# COMPACT_ATOMS: atom_id res chain seq x y z
N MET A 1 -51.56 -77.84 25.06
CA MET A 1 -51.56 -76.46 24.52
C MET A 1 -50.18 -75.85 24.76
N ARG A 2 -49.47 -75.50 23.69
CA ARG A 2 -48.18 -74.77 23.72
C ARG A 2 -48.44 -73.28 24.00
N SER A 3 -47.66 -72.67 24.89
CA SER A 3 -47.22 -71.28 24.72
C SER A 3 -45.93 -71.04 25.51
N GLN A 4 -45.07 -70.19 24.95
CA GLN A 4 -43.62 -70.18 25.09
C GLN A 4 -43.11 -69.34 26.26
N HIS A 5 -41.99 -69.78 26.85
CA HIS A 5 -41.08 -68.96 27.65
C HIS A 5 -40.50 -67.82 26.81
N SER A 6 -40.70 -66.58 27.23
CA SER A 6 -40.04 -65.40 26.66
C SER A 6 -38.73 -65.12 27.41
N HIS A 7 -37.60 -65.49 26.81
CA HIS A 7 -36.27 -65.10 27.25
C HIS A 7 -35.96 -63.67 26.78
N LYS A 8 -35.83 -62.73 27.72
CA LYS A 8 -35.34 -61.36 27.46
C LYS A 8 -33.85 -61.44 27.07
N LYS A 9 -33.51 -61.00 25.85
CA LYS A 9 -32.12 -60.86 25.37
C LYS A 9 -31.48 -59.57 25.93
N PRO A 10 -30.17 -59.55 26.23
CA PRO A 10 -29.52 -58.41 26.86
C PRO A 10 -29.29 -57.27 25.85
N ALA A 11 -29.73 -56.06 26.20
CA ALA A 11 -29.62 -54.84 25.40
C ALA A 11 -28.20 -54.23 25.38
N LEU A 12 -27.15 -55.03 25.60
CA LEU A 12 -25.78 -54.54 25.73
C LEU A 12 -25.17 -54.17 24.37
N LEU A 13 -25.41 -55.00 23.36
CA LEU A 13 -24.87 -54.81 22.00
C LEU A 13 -25.35 -53.50 21.32
N PRO A 14 -26.66 -53.17 21.31
CA PRO A 14 -27.10 -51.92 20.70
C PRO A 14 -26.61 -50.67 21.46
N LEU A 15 -26.41 -50.75 22.77
CA LEU A 15 -25.89 -49.65 23.59
C LEU A 15 -24.40 -49.37 23.30
N VAL A 16 -23.59 -50.41 23.13
CA VAL A 16 -22.17 -50.26 22.76
C VAL A 16 -22.04 -49.68 21.34
N CYS A 17 -22.86 -50.14 20.40
CA CYS A 17 -22.88 -49.58 19.05
C CYS A 17 -23.30 -48.10 19.03
N ALA A 18 -24.31 -47.73 19.82
CA ALA A 18 -24.73 -46.33 19.94
C ALA A 18 -23.63 -45.46 20.56
N ALA A 19 -22.96 -45.93 21.61
CA ALA A 19 -21.86 -45.21 22.26
C ALA A 19 -20.67 -45.00 21.32
N ALA A 20 -20.30 -46.01 20.52
CA ALA A 20 -19.25 -45.89 19.52
C ALA A 20 -19.63 -44.88 18.43
N PHE A 21 -20.86 -44.93 17.93
CA PHE A 21 -21.35 -44.01 16.90
C PHE A 21 -21.36 -42.56 17.40
N PHE A 22 -21.85 -42.32 18.62
CA PHE A 22 -21.80 -41.00 19.26
C PHE A 22 -20.36 -40.53 19.49
N SER A 23 -19.43 -41.42 19.85
CA SER A 23 -18.02 -41.07 20.03
C SER A 23 -17.35 -40.64 18.71
N PHE A 24 -17.63 -41.35 17.61
CA PHE A 24 -17.14 -40.95 16.29
C PHE A 24 -17.76 -39.65 15.79
N LEU A 25 -19.03 -39.42 16.08
CA LEU A 25 -19.74 -38.21 15.68
C LEU A 25 -19.22 -36.98 16.47
N VAL A 26 -18.94 -37.14 17.77
CA VAL A 26 -18.30 -36.11 18.59
C VAL A 26 -16.87 -35.82 18.13
N PHE A 27 -16.08 -36.85 17.78
CA PHE A 27 -14.73 -36.65 17.21
C PHE A 27 -14.76 -35.98 15.84
N GLY A 28 -15.74 -36.31 14.99
CA GLY A 28 -15.97 -35.67 13.70
C GLY A 28 -16.34 -34.19 13.85
N ILE A 29 -17.23 -33.86 14.80
CA ILE A 29 -17.60 -32.47 15.08
C ILE A 29 -16.42 -31.72 15.72
N GLN A 30 -15.68 -32.30 16.67
CA GLN A 30 -14.50 -31.66 17.25
C GLN A 30 -13.42 -31.39 16.18
N SER A 31 -13.11 -32.34 15.31
CA SER A 31 -12.12 -32.10 14.23
C SER A 31 -12.59 -31.05 13.22
N SER A 32 -13.90 -30.94 12.97
CA SER A 32 -14.48 -29.92 12.07
C SER A 32 -14.53 -28.53 12.69
N PHE A 33 -14.77 -28.42 14.00
CA PHE A 33 -14.82 -27.15 14.74
C PHE A 33 -13.44 -26.69 15.25
N PHE A 34 -12.49 -27.61 15.45
CA PHE A 34 -11.10 -27.31 15.82
C PHE A 34 -10.14 -27.25 14.62
N ALA A 35 -10.59 -27.47 13.39
CA ALA A 35 -9.99 -26.86 12.19
C ALA A 35 -10.34 -25.35 12.12
N GLY A 36 -10.27 -24.68 13.28
CA GLY A 36 -10.36 -23.24 13.37
C GLY A 36 -9.08 -22.65 12.80
N HIS A 37 -9.24 -21.76 11.82
CA HIS A 37 -8.24 -20.77 11.43
C HIS A 37 -7.49 -20.31 12.68
N SER A 38 -6.23 -20.72 12.80
CA SER A 38 -5.32 -20.19 13.80
C SER A 38 -5.07 -18.72 13.46
N ASN A 39 -5.94 -17.85 13.96
CA ASN A 39 -5.77 -16.41 13.90
C ASN A 39 -4.63 -16.06 14.89
N ARG A 40 -3.39 -16.37 14.51
CA ARG A 40 -2.20 -15.94 15.22
C ARG A 40 -2.15 -14.43 15.08
N ARG A 41 -2.47 -13.75 16.16
CA ARG A 41 -2.19 -12.34 16.38
C ARG A 41 -0.66 -12.19 16.30
N LEU A 42 -0.16 -11.79 15.14
CA LEU A 42 1.26 -11.53 14.89
C LEU A 42 1.63 -10.22 15.58
N ASP A 43 2.36 -10.30 16.70
CA ASP A 43 2.99 -9.16 17.34
C ASP A 43 4.18 -8.69 16.48
N LEU A 44 3.88 -7.81 15.51
CA LEU A 44 4.81 -7.23 14.55
C LEU A 44 5.65 -6.11 15.18
N SER A 45 6.55 -6.45 16.10
CA SER A 45 7.51 -5.47 16.62
C SER A 45 8.95 -5.68 16.18
N ASN A 46 9.34 -6.83 15.59
CA ASN A 46 10.73 -6.98 15.10
C ASN A 46 11.08 -8.22 14.24
N GLU A 47 10.14 -8.88 13.56
CA GLU A 47 10.48 -10.09 12.78
C GLU A 47 10.38 -9.86 11.26
N GLN A 48 11.53 -9.90 10.60
CA GLN A 48 11.64 -10.15 9.16
C GLN A 48 10.95 -11.49 8.87
N VAL A 49 9.98 -11.53 7.95
CA VAL A 49 9.29 -12.78 7.59
C VAL A 49 10.34 -13.79 7.15
N ARG A 50 10.48 -14.88 7.91
CA ARG A 50 11.37 -15.97 7.53
C ARG A 50 10.67 -16.79 6.45
N LEU A 51 11.42 -17.12 5.40
CA LEU A 51 10.98 -17.98 4.28
C LEU A 51 10.41 -19.34 4.74
N SER A 52 10.68 -19.75 5.98
CA SER A 52 10.19 -20.97 6.63
C SER A 52 8.73 -20.91 7.09
N ASP A 53 8.10 -19.73 7.12
CA ASP A 53 6.74 -19.55 7.63
C ASP A 53 5.66 -19.45 6.53
N LEU A 54 6.06 -19.49 5.26
CA LEU A 54 5.15 -19.40 4.12
C LEU A 54 4.49 -20.76 3.85
N ASP A 55 3.16 -20.77 3.76
CA ASP A 55 2.40 -21.95 3.33
C ASP A 55 2.62 -22.22 1.83
N ILE A 56 2.44 -23.47 1.41
CA ILE A 56 2.57 -23.89 0.01
C ILE A 56 1.60 -23.10 -0.88
N GLN A 57 0.44 -22.72 -0.36
CA GLN A 57 -0.53 -21.90 -1.08
C GLN A 57 -0.02 -20.47 -1.30
N ASP A 58 0.59 -19.85 -0.29
CA ASP A 58 1.15 -18.49 -0.37
C ASP A 58 2.29 -18.42 -1.39
N VAL A 59 3.13 -19.46 -1.42
CA VAL A 59 4.20 -19.62 -2.40
C VAL A 59 3.65 -19.61 -3.83
N GLY A 60 2.53 -20.31 -4.08
CA GLY A 60 1.86 -20.32 -5.37
C GLY A 60 1.36 -18.95 -5.80
N ILE A 61 0.72 -18.21 -4.87
CA ILE A 61 0.18 -16.86 -5.11
C ILE A 61 1.32 -15.88 -5.43
N LEU A 62 2.40 -15.92 -4.65
CA LEU A 62 3.56 -15.06 -4.87
C LEU A 62 4.20 -15.32 -6.23
N SER A 63 4.35 -16.59 -6.61
CA SER A 63 4.88 -16.97 -7.92
C SER A 63 4.00 -16.46 -9.08
N GLU A 64 2.69 -16.55 -8.96
CA GLU A 64 1.75 -16.03 -9.98
C GLU A 64 1.84 -14.51 -10.08
N PHE A 65 1.88 -13.82 -8.94
CA PHE A 65 2.02 -12.37 -8.88
C PHE A 65 3.34 -11.89 -9.49
N GLN A 66 4.47 -12.52 -9.16
CA GLN A 66 5.77 -12.19 -9.76
C GLN A 66 5.79 -12.44 -11.28
N THR A 67 5.11 -13.50 -11.75
CA THR A 67 4.96 -13.77 -13.18
C THR A 67 4.16 -12.65 -13.86
N SER A 68 3.08 -12.17 -13.22
CA SER A 68 2.31 -11.03 -13.69
C SER A 68 3.15 -9.75 -13.78
N ILE A 69 3.98 -9.47 -12.76
CA ILE A 69 4.94 -8.36 -12.79
C ILE A 69 5.89 -8.52 -13.98
N GLN A 70 6.46 -9.71 -14.17
CA GLN A 70 7.40 -9.95 -15.27
C GLN A 70 6.77 -9.68 -16.63
N GLN A 71 5.54 -10.16 -16.86
CA GLN A 71 4.81 -9.89 -18.10
C GLN A 71 4.50 -8.40 -18.28
N CYS A 72 4.10 -7.72 -17.21
CA CYS A 72 3.82 -6.28 -17.24
C CYS A 72 5.09 -5.49 -17.61
N VAL A 73 6.22 -5.78 -16.98
CA VAL A 73 7.51 -5.14 -17.25
C VAL A 73 7.97 -5.43 -18.68
N ALA A 74 7.85 -6.66 -19.16
CA ALA A 74 8.21 -7.00 -20.54
C ALA A 74 7.37 -6.24 -21.58
N ASN A 75 6.06 -6.11 -21.34
CA ASN A 75 5.13 -5.51 -22.30
C ASN A 75 5.08 -3.97 -22.22
N ARG A 76 5.30 -3.40 -21.03
CA ARG A 76 5.07 -1.96 -20.76
C ARG A 76 6.26 -1.25 -20.11
N GLY A 77 7.31 -1.97 -19.72
CA GLY A 77 8.49 -1.44 -19.03
C GLY A 77 9.51 -0.74 -19.93
N LEU A 78 9.14 -0.40 -21.18
CA LEU A 78 9.99 0.37 -22.11
C LEU A 78 11.42 -0.21 -22.26
N GLY A 79 11.54 -1.54 -22.34
CA GLY A 79 12.81 -2.26 -22.48
C GLY A 79 13.42 -2.76 -21.18
N LEU A 80 12.87 -2.38 -20.02
CA LEU A 80 13.20 -3.04 -18.76
C LEU A 80 12.81 -4.51 -18.79
N THR A 81 13.53 -5.31 -18.01
CA THR A 81 13.24 -6.73 -17.80
C THR A 81 13.16 -7.02 -16.31
N ALA A 82 12.34 -8.00 -15.92
CA ALA A 82 12.23 -8.44 -14.53
C ALA A 82 12.67 -9.90 -14.43
N HIS A 83 13.65 -10.16 -13.57
CA HIS A 83 14.21 -11.48 -13.33
C HIS A 83 13.85 -11.95 -11.93
N ILE A 84 13.06 -13.02 -11.83
CA ILE A 84 12.67 -13.61 -10.55
C ILE A 84 13.89 -14.35 -9.99
N ILE A 85 14.25 -14.05 -8.73
CA ILE A 85 15.37 -14.68 -8.02
C ILE A 85 14.84 -15.79 -7.12
N ASP A 86 13.83 -15.45 -6.32
CA ASP A 86 13.09 -16.35 -5.44
C ASP A 86 11.65 -15.85 -5.30
N HIS A 87 10.88 -16.50 -4.43
CA HIS A 87 9.45 -16.23 -4.20
C HIS A 87 9.13 -14.80 -3.73
N CYS A 88 10.10 -14.08 -3.17
CA CYS A 88 9.94 -12.72 -2.69
C CYS A 88 10.70 -11.71 -3.54
N LYS A 89 11.86 -12.09 -4.10
CA LYS A 89 12.78 -11.15 -4.72
C LYS A 89 12.80 -11.27 -6.23
N LEU A 90 12.77 -10.11 -6.89
CA LEU A 90 13.02 -9.97 -8.31
C LEU A 90 14.02 -8.84 -8.56
N VAL A 91 14.71 -8.90 -9.68
CA VAL A 91 15.63 -7.86 -10.13
C VAL A 91 15.10 -7.23 -11.40
N LEU A 92 14.87 -5.92 -11.36
CA LEU A 92 14.61 -5.11 -12.54
C LEU A 92 15.93 -4.74 -13.20
N LYS A 93 16.08 -5.05 -14.50
CA LYS A 93 17.29 -4.78 -15.26
C LYS A 93 17.01 -3.89 -16.46
N PHE A 94 17.93 -2.96 -16.69
CA PHE A 94 17.97 -2.17 -17.91
C PHE A 94 18.41 -3.01 -19.12
N PRO A 95 18.06 -2.60 -20.35
CA PRO A 95 18.49 -3.28 -21.56
C PRO A 95 20.02 -3.47 -21.60
N PRO A 96 20.52 -4.61 -22.12
CA PRO A 96 21.96 -4.81 -22.34
C PRO A 96 22.56 -3.68 -23.19
N GLY A 97 23.73 -3.18 -22.79
CA GLY A 97 24.39 -2.06 -23.48
C GLY A 97 23.94 -0.67 -23.00
N THR A 98 22.99 -0.58 -22.06
CA THR A 98 22.72 0.68 -21.34
C THR A 98 23.96 1.08 -20.56
N ASN A 99 24.35 2.36 -20.64
CA ASN A 99 25.46 2.92 -19.87
C ASN A 99 24.91 3.94 -18.87
N SER A 100 25.31 3.80 -17.60
CA SER A 100 24.91 4.74 -16.56
C SER A 100 25.70 6.03 -16.71
N THR A 101 25.00 7.12 -17.06
CA THR A 101 25.61 8.45 -17.20
C THR A 101 25.46 9.29 -15.94
N TRP A 102 24.60 8.87 -15.02
CA TRP A 102 24.31 9.61 -13.80
C TRP A 102 25.28 9.19 -12.68
N TYR A 103 26.15 10.13 -12.29
CA TYR A 103 27.12 9.92 -11.22
C TYR A 103 26.62 10.53 -9.91
N ASN A 104 26.54 9.72 -8.87
CA ASN A 104 26.17 10.19 -7.55
C ASN A 104 27.41 10.73 -6.82
N GLU A 105 27.49 12.05 -6.67
CA GLU A 105 28.62 12.73 -6.02
C GLU A 105 28.77 12.42 -4.53
N GLN A 106 27.68 12.07 -3.83
CA GLN A 106 27.71 11.76 -2.40
C GLN A 106 28.29 10.37 -2.14
N PHE A 107 27.88 9.38 -2.93
CA PHE A 107 28.30 7.98 -2.75
C PHE A 107 29.46 7.57 -3.67
N LYS A 108 29.90 8.46 -4.56
CA LYS A 108 30.99 8.25 -5.53
C LYS A 108 30.79 7.04 -6.45
N VAL A 109 29.53 6.72 -6.75
CA VAL A 109 29.15 5.60 -7.60
C VAL A 109 28.20 6.07 -8.70
N TYR A 110 28.28 5.43 -9.86
CA TYR A 110 27.27 5.56 -10.90
C TYR A 110 25.98 4.89 -10.46
N GLU A 111 24.85 5.43 -10.91
CA GLU A 111 23.55 4.83 -10.66
C GLU A 111 23.50 3.39 -11.19
N PRO A 112 23.04 2.41 -10.39
CA PRO A 112 23.02 1.03 -10.82
C PRO A 112 22.02 0.82 -11.96
N LEU A 113 22.30 -0.19 -12.79
CA LEU A 113 21.43 -0.63 -13.89
C LEU A 113 20.61 -1.89 -13.53
N GLU A 114 20.70 -2.32 -12.28
CA GLU A 114 19.94 -3.44 -11.72
C GLU A 114 19.38 -3.04 -10.36
N TYR A 115 18.09 -3.26 -10.15
CA TYR A 115 17.38 -2.91 -8.93
C TYR A 115 16.71 -4.15 -8.35
N THR A 116 17.10 -4.52 -7.15
CA THR A 116 16.44 -5.63 -6.43
C THR A 116 15.17 -5.10 -5.77
N TYR A 117 14.07 -5.79 -5.97
CA TYR A 117 12.77 -5.50 -5.40
C TYR A 117 12.30 -6.69 -4.56
N ASP A 118 11.96 -6.42 -3.31
CA ASP A 118 11.40 -7.40 -2.38
C ASP A 118 9.87 -7.23 -2.32
N VAL A 119 9.17 -8.15 -2.97
CA VAL A 119 7.71 -8.19 -3.05
C VAL A 119 7.09 -8.49 -1.69
N CYS A 120 7.71 -9.35 -0.89
CA CYS A 120 7.18 -9.74 0.41
C CYS A 120 7.26 -8.57 1.39
N ASP A 121 8.39 -7.88 1.45
CA ASP A 121 8.53 -6.66 2.24
C ASP A 121 7.53 -5.58 1.78
N ALA A 122 7.32 -5.43 0.47
CA ALA A 122 6.34 -4.49 -0.06
C ALA A 122 4.89 -4.83 0.34
N ILE A 123 4.51 -6.11 0.34
CA ILE A 123 3.18 -6.58 0.79
C ILE A 123 3.00 -6.33 2.29
N LEU A 124 4.00 -6.63 3.11
CA LEU A 124 3.95 -6.39 4.55
C LEU A 124 3.80 -4.90 4.86
N LEU A 125 4.58 -4.06 4.16
CA LEU A 125 4.47 -2.62 4.24
C LEU A 125 3.06 -2.15 3.83
N TRP A 126 2.50 -2.73 2.77
CA TRP A 126 1.14 -2.43 2.33
C TRP A 126 0.10 -2.81 3.38
N GLU A 127 0.18 -3.99 4.00
CA GLU A 127 -0.75 -4.38 5.08
C GLU A 127 -0.67 -3.43 6.28
N GLN A 128 0.52 -2.95 6.63
CA GLN A 128 0.69 -1.98 7.71
C GLN A 128 0.02 -0.63 7.39
N TYR A 129 0.04 -0.20 6.13
CA TYR A 129 -0.34 1.15 5.74
C TYR A 129 -1.64 1.25 4.93
N ARG A 130 -2.24 0.15 4.47
CA ARG A 130 -3.45 0.15 3.62
C ARG A 130 -4.67 0.85 4.25
N ASN A 131 -4.72 0.91 5.58
CA ASN A 131 -5.79 1.55 6.33
C ASN A 131 -5.40 2.93 6.87
N MET A 132 -4.22 3.44 6.51
CA MET A 132 -3.80 4.78 6.90
C MET A 132 -4.37 5.84 5.95
N THR A 133 -4.58 7.06 6.46
CA THR A 133 -4.81 8.22 5.61
C THR A 133 -3.48 8.76 5.07
N THR A 134 -3.41 9.03 3.76
CA THR A 134 -2.24 9.64 3.12
C THR A 134 -2.17 11.15 3.36
N VAL A 135 -3.29 11.78 3.68
CA VAL A 135 -3.39 13.21 3.98
C VAL A 135 -3.48 13.39 5.50
N LEU A 136 -2.61 14.25 6.04
CA LEU A 136 -2.69 14.67 7.44
C LEU A 136 -4.01 15.44 7.67
N THR A 137 -4.79 15.00 8.65
CA THR A 137 -6.10 15.55 8.99
C THR A 137 -6.10 16.13 10.40
N ARG A 138 -7.08 16.97 10.75
CA ARG A 138 -7.20 17.51 12.12
C ARG A 138 -7.59 16.45 13.15
N GLU A 139 -8.36 15.42 12.78
CA GLU A 139 -8.63 14.27 13.66
C GLU A 139 -7.34 13.59 14.18
N TYR A 140 -6.23 13.64 13.42
CA TYR A 140 -4.94 13.12 13.89
C TYR A 140 -4.38 13.95 15.06
N LEU A 141 -4.65 15.26 15.07
CA LEU A 141 -4.25 16.15 16.17
C LEU A 141 -5.06 15.86 17.44
N ASP A 142 -6.32 15.46 17.30
CA ASP A 142 -7.21 15.13 18.42
C ASP A 142 -6.77 13.87 19.17
N VAL A 143 -6.23 12.87 18.45
CA VAL A 143 -5.81 11.59 19.04
C VAL A 143 -4.34 11.57 19.48
N ARG A 144 -3.53 12.53 19.03
CA ARG A 144 -2.10 12.60 19.34
C ARG A 144 -1.89 13.33 20.67
N PRO A 145 -1.10 12.76 21.62
CA PRO A 145 -0.65 13.48 22.81
C PRO A 145 0.07 14.78 22.42
N ASP A 146 -0.35 15.90 22.99
CA ASP A 146 0.12 17.26 22.66
C ASP A 146 0.03 17.63 21.17
N GLY A 147 -0.87 16.95 20.44
CA GLY A 147 -1.08 17.13 19.01
C GLY A 147 -1.46 18.56 18.67
N TRP A 148 -2.39 19.13 19.43
CA TRP A 148 -2.78 20.53 19.30
C TRP A 148 -1.72 21.49 19.86
N LEU A 149 -1.23 21.26 21.07
CA LEU A 149 -0.36 22.22 21.76
C LEU A 149 0.97 22.47 21.02
N ASP A 150 1.67 21.40 20.64
CA ASP A 150 3.03 21.49 20.10
C ASP A 150 3.09 21.16 18.59
N TYR A 151 2.41 20.09 18.15
CA TYR A 151 2.55 19.63 16.76
C TYR A 151 1.80 20.52 15.76
N ALA A 152 0.61 20.97 16.10
CA ALA A 152 -0.14 21.94 15.29
C ALA A 152 0.61 23.28 15.18
N ALA A 153 1.17 23.78 16.29
CA ALA A 153 1.97 25.00 16.28
C ALA A 153 3.14 24.93 15.27
N LYS A 154 3.87 23.80 15.21
CA LYS A 154 4.93 23.59 14.21
C LYS A 154 4.44 23.68 12.75
N ARG A 155 3.18 23.34 12.48
CA ARG A 155 2.59 23.43 11.15
C ARG A 155 2.26 24.88 10.78
N ILE A 156 1.79 25.68 11.74
CA ILE A 156 1.49 27.10 11.54
C ILE A 156 2.59 28.06 12.00
N ALA A 157 3.79 27.57 12.34
CA ALA A 157 4.89 28.40 12.85
C ALA A 157 5.28 29.57 11.93
N GLN A 158 5.06 29.43 10.61
CA GLN A 158 5.25 30.52 9.64
C GLN A 158 4.27 31.70 9.81
N LEU A 159 3.20 31.51 10.56
CA LEU A 159 2.22 32.53 10.95
C LEU A 159 2.55 33.13 12.33
N GLY A 160 3.71 32.81 12.91
CA GLY A 160 4.20 33.38 14.17
C GLY A 160 3.78 32.64 15.44
N ALA A 161 3.14 31.47 15.33
CA ALA A 161 2.74 30.66 16.49
C ALA A 161 3.90 29.80 17.02
N ASP A 162 4.24 29.94 18.30
CA ASP A 162 5.20 29.10 19.03
C ASP A 162 4.51 27.87 19.65
N LYS A 163 3.32 28.06 20.24
CA LYS A 163 2.44 27.03 20.78
C LYS A 163 0.97 27.38 20.55
N CYS A 164 0.12 26.36 20.54
CA CYS A 164 -1.33 26.52 20.43
C CYS A 164 -2.00 26.56 21.81
N TYR A 165 -1.76 27.62 22.59
CA TYR A 165 -2.46 27.83 23.86
C TYR A 165 -3.95 28.10 23.65
N ASN A 166 -4.30 28.83 22.59
CA ASN A 166 -5.68 29.04 22.17
C ASN A 166 -6.02 28.08 21.01
N ARG A 167 -6.80 27.04 21.33
CA ARG A 167 -7.21 26.01 20.36
C ARG A 167 -7.98 26.61 19.19
N THR A 168 -8.93 27.51 19.44
CA THR A 168 -9.80 28.09 18.41
C THR A 168 -9.01 28.86 17.37
N LEU A 169 -8.07 29.70 17.82
CA LEU A 169 -7.20 30.47 16.92
C LEU A 169 -6.31 29.56 16.06
N CYS A 170 -5.74 28.52 16.67
CA CYS A 170 -4.94 27.54 15.93
C CYS A 170 -5.78 26.75 14.93
N GLU A 171 -7.00 26.39 15.30
CA GLU A 171 -7.92 25.69 14.42
C GLU A 171 -8.30 26.54 13.22
N GLU A 172 -8.58 27.84 13.39
CA GLU A 172 -8.84 28.76 12.29
C GLU A 172 -7.67 28.83 11.29
N HIS A 173 -6.44 28.90 11.78
CA HIS A 173 -5.26 28.88 10.90
C HIS A 173 -5.05 27.52 10.23
N LEU A 174 -5.32 26.42 10.92
CA LEU A 174 -5.19 25.07 10.38
C LEU A 174 -6.28 24.73 9.38
N ASN A 175 -7.47 25.33 9.47
CA ASN A 175 -8.56 25.14 8.52
C ASN A 175 -8.16 25.46 7.07
N LEU A 176 -7.20 26.36 6.89
CA LEU A 176 -6.67 26.76 5.59
C LEU A 176 -5.73 25.72 4.97
N ILE A 177 -5.17 24.81 5.78
CA ILE A 177 -4.09 23.89 5.35
C ILE A 177 -4.35 22.41 5.62
N LEU A 178 -5.20 22.06 6.59
CA LEU A 178 -5.52 20.69 6.96
C LEU A 178 -7.04 20.44 6.95
N PRO A 179 -7.52 19.44 6.19
CA PRO A 179 -8.91 19.04 6.24
C PRO A 179 -9.25 18.43 7.62
N ALA A 180 -10.53 18.51 8.00
CA ALA A 180 -10.99 17.95 9.27
C ALA A 180 -10.86 16.41 9.30
N LYS A 181 -11.23 15.77 8.17
CA LYS A 181 -11.33 14.33 7.96
C LYS A 181 -10.66 13.94 6.64
N PRO A 182 -10.40 12.64 6.39
CA PRO A 182 -9.72 12.21 5.17
C PRO A 182 -10.56 12.63 3.96
N PRO A 183 -9.98 13.39 3.01
CA PRO A 183 -10.74 13.93 1.88
C PRO A 183 -11.03 12.88 0.80
N PHE A 184 -10.42 11.70 0.90
CA PHE A 184 -10.53 10.61 -0.07
C PHE A 184 -11.03 9.34 0.58
N HIS A 185 -11.78 8.57 -0.18
CA HIS A 185 -12.23 7.24 0.20
C HIS A 185 -11.54 6.17 -0.66
N PRO A 186 -11.48 4.90 -0.19
CA PRO A 186 -10.83 3.83 -0.93
C PRO A 186 -11.38 3.70 -2.36
N ARG A 187 -10.47 3.56 -3.35
CA ARG A 187 -10.80 3.36 -4.78
C ARG A 187 -11.60 4.49 -5.44
N GLN A 188 -11.44 5.73 -4.96
CA GLN A 188 -12.04 6.92 -5.59
C GLN A 188 -11.56 7.14 -7.04
N PHE A 189 -10.31 6.77 -7.36
CA PHE A 189 -9.74 6.84 -8.70
C PHE A 189 -9.40 5.41 -9.17
N GLN A 190 -9.84 5.01 -10.37
CA GLN A 190 -9.58 3.67 -10.89
C GLN A 190 -8.23 3.62 -11.59
N THR A 191 -7.87 4.70 -12.28
CA THR A 191 -6.62 4.82 -13.03
C THR A 191 -5.88 6.10 -12.63
N CYS A 192 -4.58 5.97 -12.36
CA CYS A 192 -3.73 7.09 -11.97
C CYS A 192 -2.48 7.16 -12.86
N ALA A 193 -2.11 8.35 -13.29
CA ALA A 193 -0.80 8.61 -13.89
C ALA A 193 0.09 9.35 -12.88
N VAL A 194 1.27 8.80 -12.58
CA VAL A 194 2.29 9.46 -11.76
C VAL A 194 3.39 9.97 -12.69
N VAL A 195 3.51 11.28 -12.80
CA VAL A 195 4.41 11.93 -13.77
C VAL A 195 5.56 12.61 -13.03
N GLY A 196 6.76 12.02 -13.17
CA GLY A 196 8.01 12.61 -12.71
C GLY A 196 8.54 13.71 -13.65
N ASN A 197 9.80 14.11 -13.43
CA ASN A 197 10.40 15.28 -14.09
C ASN A 197 11.57 14.94 -15.02
N SER A 198 11.75 13.67 -15.39
CA SER A 198 12.83 13.26 -16.30
C SER A 198 12.67 13.88 -17.69
N GLY A 199 13.78 14.33 -18.27
CA GLY A 199 13.82 14.81 -19.66
C GLY A 199 13.46 13.74 -20.69
N ASP A 200 13.48 12.46 -20.31
CA ASP A 200 13.09 11.35 -21.18
C ASP A 200 11.62 11.42 -21.61
N LEU A 201 10.76 12.09 -20.83
CA LEU A 201 9.37 12.33 -21.21
C LEU A 201 9.26 13.10 -22.54
N LEU A 202 10.28 13.85 -22.95
CA LEU A 202 10.29 14.58 -24.22
C LEU A 202 10.59 13.68 -25.44
N LYS A 203 11.01 12.43 -25.23
CA LYS A 203 11.32 11.47 -26.30
C LYS A 203 10.06 10.80 -26.86
N THR A 204 8.97 10.74 -26.09
CA THR A 204 7.73 10.04 -26.46
C THR A 204 6.50 10.87 -26.13
N ARG A 205 5.49 10.85 -27.01
CA ARG A 205 4.28 11.68 -26.89
C ARG A 205 3.22 11.06 -25.98
N PHE A 206 3.48 10.97 -24.69
CA PHE A 206 2.56 10.37 -23.70
C PHE A 206 1.37 11.26 -23.33
N GLY A 207 1.31 12.52 -23.80
CA GLY A 207 0.41 13.51 -23.22
C GLY A 207 -1.07 13.13 -23.21
N LYS A 208 -1.57 12.52 -24.30
CA LYS A 208 -2.96 12.06 -24.39
C LYS A 208 -3.27 10.89 -23.44
N GLU A 209 -2.32 9.96 -23.31
CA GLU A 209 -2.44 8.81 -22.42
C GLU A 209 -2.39 9.25 -20.95
N ILE A 210 -1.50 10.18 -20.61
CA ILE A 210 -1.46 10.75 -19.25
C ILE A 210 -2.80 11.39 -18.91
N ASP A 211 -3.34 12.23 -19.79
CA ASP A 211 -4.59 12.96 -19.54
C ASP A 211 -5.83 12.05 -19.50
N SER A 212 -5.77 10.83 -20.04
CA SER A 212 -6.88 9.88 -20.03
C SER A 212 -7.11 9.18 -18.68
N HIS A 213 -6.18 9.31 -17.72
CA HIS A 213 -6.32 8.72 -16.38
C HIS A 213 -7.31 9.53 -15.52
N ASP A 214 -7.94 8.88 -14.54
CA ASP A 214 -8.90 9.56 -13.64
C ASP A 214 -8.21 10.62 -12.77
N ALA A 215 -6.99 10.34 -12.32
CA ALA A 215 -6.15 11.28 -11.60
C ALA A 215 -4.73 11.34 -12.15
N VAL A 216 -4.16 12.55 -12.21
CA VAL A 216 -2.76 12.80 -12.56
C VAL A 216 -2.03 13.43 -11.37
N ILE A 217 -1.04 12.70 -10.87
CA ILE A 217 -0.16 13.10 -9.76
C ILE A 217 1.16 13.57 -10.37
N ARG A 218 1.58 14.79 -10.04
CA ARG A 218 2.83 15.37 -10.53
C ARG A 218 3.72 15.79 -9.38
N ASP A 219 5.03 15.68 -9.55
CA ASP A 219 6.00 16.06 -8.53
C ASP A 219 6.69 17.40 -8.83
N ASN A 220 6.95 18.18 -7.78
CA ASN A 220 7.64 19.46 -7.79
C ASN A 220 7.02 20.52 -8.72
N GLU A 221 7.87 21.33 -9.37
CA GLU A 221 7.50 22.50 -10.16
C GLU A 221 7.55 22.26 -11.69
N ALA A 222 7.46 21.01 -12.16
CA ALA A 222 7.51 20.75 -13.61
C ALA A 222 6.44 21.54 -14.40
N PRO A 223 6.86 22.20 -15.50
CA PRO A 223 5.97 23.01 -16.31
C PRO A 223 5.00 22.12 -17.07
N VAL A 224 3.73 22.41 -16.89
CA VAL A 224 2.65 21.82 -17.68
C VAL A 224 2.09 23.01 -18.46
N ASN A 225 2.24 23.02 -19.78
CA ASN A 225 1.80 24.11 -20.65
C ASN A 225 1.67 23.59 -22.08
N GLU A 226 1.10 24.40 -22.97
CA GLU A 226 0.90 24.10 -24.40
C GLU A 226 2.18 23.55 -25.08
N LYS A 227 3.35 24.11 -24.75
CA LYS A 227 4.65 23.70 -25.33
C LYS A 227 4.97 22.23 -25.05
N TYR A 228 4.67 21.74 -23.84
CA TYR A 228 4.98 20.37 -23.41
C TYR A 228 3.76 19.43 -23.43
N ALA A 229 2.55 19.94 -23.68
CA ALA A 229 1.29 19.20 -23.61
C ALA A 229 1.31 17.87 -24.38
N LYS A 230 1.89 17.84 -25.60
CA LYS A 230 2.00 16.62 -26.41
C LYS A 230 2.80 15.49 -25.73
N TYR A 231 3.70 15.83 -24.80
CA TYR A 231 4.59 14.89 -24.12
C TYR A 231 4.05 14.53 -22.75
N VAL A 232 3.62 15.51 -21.97
CA VAL A 232 3.31 15.34 -20.54
C VAL A 232 1.86 15.58 -20.17
N GLY A 233 1.00 15.93 -21.14
CA GLY A 233 -0.42 16.22 -20.91
C GLY A 233 -0.63 17.60 -20.28
N LEU A 234 -1.90 17.94 -20.00
CA LEU A 234 -2.33 19.17 -19.34
C LEU A 234 -3.10 18.92 -18.03
N LYS A 235 -3.57 17.70 -17.76
CA LYS A 235 -4.33 17.38 -16.54
C LYS A 235 -3.44 17.48 -15.29
N ARG A 236 -4.01 18.03 -14.21
CA ARG A 236 -3.35 18.33 -12.93
C ARG A 236 -4.34 18.16 -11.78
N ASP A 237 -4.47 16.96 -11.24
CA ASP A 237 -5.35 16.72 -10.08
C ASP A 237 -4.56 16.91 -8.78
N PHE A 238 -3.35 16.34 -8.72
CA PHE A 238 -2.49 16.43 -7.55
C PHE A 238 -1.10 16.91 -7.92
N ARG A 239 -0.55 17.79 -7.09
CA ARG A 239 0.84 18.23 -7.19
C ARG A 239 1.53 18.11 -5.84
N LEU A 240 2.54 17.26 -5.79
CA LEU A 240 3.37 17.09 -4.60
C LEU A 240 4.41 18.20 -4.60
N VAL A 241 4.40 19.02 -3.54
CA VAL A 241 5.33 20.13 -3.38
C VAL A 241 5.85 20.18 -1.97
N VAL A 242 7.14 20.47 -1.83
CA VAL A 242 7.73 20.75 -0.53
C VAL A 242 7.30 22.13 -0.02
N ARG A 243 7.28 22.30 1.31
CA ARG A 243 6.82 23.54 1.97
C ARG A 243 7.53 24.80 1.44
N GLY A 244 8.81 24.71 1.08
CA GLY A 244 9.58 25.82 0.51
C GLY A 244 9.05 26.30 -0.85
N ALA A 245 8.69 25.36 -1.73
CA ALA A 245 8.09 25.62 -3.03
C ALA A 245 6.63 26.11 -2.90
N ALA A 246 5.86 25.51 -1.97
CA ALA A 246 4.48 25.90 -1.71
C ALA A 246 4.31 27.36 -1.25
N ARG A 247 5.32 27.96 -0.58
CA ARG A 247 5.30 29.39 -0.19
C ARG A 247 5.17 30.32 -1.39
N ASN A 248 5.73 29.95 -2.53
CA ASN A 248 5.60 30.73 -3.77
C ASN A 248 4.22 30.54 -4.43
N MET A 249 3.57 29.38 -4.20
CA MET A 249 2.24 29.08 -4.75
C MET A 249 1.12 29.85 -4.06
N VAL A 250 1.27 30.26 -2.79
CA VAL A 250 0.25 31.10 -2.10
C VAL A 250 0.09 32.46 -2.80
N LYS A 251 1.17 33.04 -3.33
CA LYS A 251 1.10 34.28 -4.13
C LYS A 251 0.31 34.08 -5.44
N ILE A 252 0.41 32.90 -6.03
CA ILE A 252 -0.31 32.51 -7.26
C ILE A 252 -1.80 32.30 -6.96
N LEU A 253 -2.14 31.63 -5.84
CA LEU A 253 -3.53 31.43 -5.41
C LEU A 253 -4.21 32.75 -5.02
N ASN A 254 -3.46 33.71 -4.50
CA ASN A 254 -3.96 35.06 -4.20
C ASN A 254 -3.95 36.00 -5.42
N GLY A 255 -3.79 35.48 -6.64
CA GLY A 255 -3.87 36.24 -7.89
C GLY A 255 -2.79 37.32 -8.06
N SER A 256 -1.64 37.16 -7.39
CA SER A 256 -0.54 38.14 -7.38
C SER A 256 0.67 37.68 -8.20
N GLY A 257 0.44 36.94 -9.29
CA GLY A 257 1.47 36.41 -10.19
C GLY A 257 1.33 36.95 -11.60
#